data_AF-A0A819Q611-F1
#
_entry.id   AF-A0A819Q611-F1
#
_cell.length_a   1.000
_cell.length_b   1.000
_cell.length_c   1.000
_cell.angle_alpha   90.00
_cell.angle_beta   90.00
_cell.angle_gamma   90.00
#
_symmetry.space_group_name_H-M   'P 1'
#
loop_
_entity.id
_entity.type
_entity.pdbx_description
1 polymer ?
#
loop_
_entity_poly.entity_id
_entity_poly.type
_entity_poly.pdbx_seq_one_letter_code
_entity_poly.pdbx_strand_id
1 'polypeptide(L)' 'LLDIPLIKRPLFGGAIQDFLPDGAIDAISIRLVPNNQEVFMHAESDQSIIVEILERVDEVSDENSI' A
#
# COMPACT_ATOMS: atom_id res chain seq x y z
N LEU A 1 0.94 -21.56 -6.88
CA LEU A 1 1.51 -20.33 -6.28
C LEU A 1 1.47 -20.55 -4.78
N LEU A 2 2.56 -20.31 -4.06
CA LEU A 2 2.57 -20.47 -2.61
C LEU A 2 1.53 -19.54 -1.99
N ASP A 3 0.72 -20.06 -1.08
CA ASP A 3 -0.18 -19.26 -0.25
C ASP A 3 0.68 -18.43 0.70
N ILE A 4 1.16 -17.27 0.24
CA ILE A 4 1.90 -16.32 1.09
C ILE A 4 0.92 -15.85 2.16
N PRO A 5 1.24 -16.04 3.46
CA PRO A 5 0.38 -15.59 4.53
C PRO A 5 0.13 -14.07 4.45
N LEU A 6 -1.05 -13.64 4.84
CA LEU A 6 -1.35 -12.23 4.96
C LEU A 6 -1.17 -11.77 6.41
N ILE A 7 -0.41 -10.70 6.59
CA ILE A 7 -0.11 -10.10 7.88
C ILE A 7 -0.85 -8.76 8.01
N LYS A 8 -1.54 -8.62 9.13
CA LYS A 8 -2.29 -7.42 9.50
C LYS A 8 -1.35 -6.24 9.75
N ARG A 9 -1.54 -5.13 9.05
CA ARG A 9 -0.69 -3.93 9.09
C ARG A 9 -1.53 -2.68 9.36
N PRO A 10 -1.17 -1.85 10.37
CA PRO A 10 -1.73 -0.51 10.51
C PRO A 10 -1.13 0.42 9.46
N LEU A 11 -1.97 1.25 8.85
CA LEU A 11 -1.60 2.29 7.88
C LEU A 11 -2.00 3.67 8.43
N PHE A 12 -1.27 4.70 8.03
CA PHE A 12 -1.48 6.11 8.35
C PHE A 12 -1.65 6.35 9.85
N GLY A 13 -0.65 5.93 10.63
CA GLY A 13 -0.66 6.04 12.09
C GLY A 13 -1.69 5.12 12.77
N GLY A 14 -2.23 4.13 12.06
CA GLY A 14 -3.23 3.18 12.55
C GLY A 14 -4.68 3.62 12.37
N ALA A 15 -4.93 4.72 11.64
CA ALA A 15 -6.28 5.13 11.27
C ALA A 15 -6.93 4.17 10.26
N ILE A 16 -6.11 3.55 9.40
CA ILE A 16 -6.50 2.53 8.43
C ILE A 16 -5.77 1.22 8.80
N GLN A 17 -6.34 0.09 8.40
CA GLN A 17 -5.75 -1.21 8.66
C GLN A 17 -6.06 -2.15 7.51
N ASP A 18 -5.05 -2.86 7.04
CA ASP A 18 -5.17 -3.82 5.94
C ASP A 18 -4.31 -5.07 6.19
N PHE A 19 -4.38 -6.02 5.28
CA PHE A 19 -3.62 -7.26 5.26
C PHE A 19 -2.67 -7.25 4.08
N LEU A 20 -1.36 -7.26 4.36
CA LEU A 20 -0.32 -7.29 3.33
C LEU A 20 0.31 -8.68 3.26
N PRO A 21 0.83 -9.11 2.09
CA PRO A 21 1.65 -10.30 1.99
C PRO A 21 2.79 -10.27 3.01
N ASP A 22 3.04 -11.40 3.66
CA ASP A 22 4.20 -11.55 4.52
C ASP A 22 5.49 -11.22 3.76
N GLY A 23 6.49 -10.69 4.46
CA GLY A 23 7.73 -10.23 3.85
C GLY A 23 7.65 -8.87 3.14
N ALA A 24 6.50 -8.19 3.14
CA ALA A 24 6.40 -6.81 2.65
C ALA A 24 7.23 -5.84 3.54
N ILE A 25 8.21 -5.17 2.93
CA ILE A 25 9.14 -4.22 3.55
C ILE A 25 8.69 -2.79 3.25
N ASP A 26 8.66 -1.93 4.26
CA ASP A 26 8.36 -0.51 4.11
C ASP A 26 9.51 0.23 3.41
N ALA A 27 9.19 0.88 2.30
CA ALA A 27 10.15 1.63 1.49
C ALA A 27 10.63 2.92 2.15
N ILE A 28 9.98 3.39 3.23
CA ILE A 28 10.45 4.56 3.98
C ILE A 28 11.87 4.38 4.54
N SER A 29 12.27 3.12 4.76
CA SER A 29 13.61 2.75 5.23
C SER A 29 14.73 3.07 4.23
N ILE A 30 14.40 3.26 2.95
CA ILE A 30 15.38 3.42 1.86
C ILE A 30 15.17 4.69 1.03
N ARG A 31 13.98 5.30 1.08
CA ARG A 31 13.66 6.55 0.38
C ARG A 31 12.61 7.36 1.13
N LEU A 32 12.56 8.66 0.86
CA LEU A 32 11.47 9.51 1.33
C LEU A 32 10.17 9.13 0.60
N VAL A 33 9.09 8.97 1.36
CA VAL A 33 7.73 8.69 0.88
C VAL A 33 6.83 9.87 1.28
N PRO A 34 5.97 10.40 0.39
CA PRO A 34 5.00 11.44 0.74
C PRO A 34 4.09 11.01 1.89
N ASN A 35 3.68 11.95 2.75
CA ASN A 35 2.89 11.64 3.96
C ASN A 35 1.51 11.03 3.67
N ASN A 36 0.95 11.27 2.49
CA ASN A 36 -0.32 10.69 2.04
C ASN A 36 -0.14 9.31 1.38
N GLN A 37 1.08 8.77 1.36
CA GLN A 37 1.41 7.49 0.77
C GLN A 37 2.06 6.55 1.80
N GLU A 38 1.78 5.26 1.65
CA GLU A 38 2.56 4.17 2.24
C GLU A 38 2.98 3.21 1.13
N VAL A 39 4.27 2.86 1.09
CA VAL A 39 4.87 2.11 0.00
C VAL A 39 5.58 0.88 0.56
N PHE A 40 5.17 -0.29 0.09
CA PHE A 40 5.73 -1.57 0.49
C PHE A 40 6.32 -2.30 -0.71
N MET A 41 7.42 -3.03 -0.51
CA MET A 41 8.11 -3.80 -1.54
C MET A 41 8.38 -5.21 -1.05
N HIS A 42 8.34 -6.19 -1.96
CA HIS A 42 8.70 -7.57 -1.66
C HIS A 42 10.05 -7.90 -2.30
N ALA A 43 11.05 -8.20 -1.47
CA ALA A 43 12.43 -8.37 -1.92
C ALA A 43 12.64 -9.56 -2.88
N GLU A 44 11.76 -10.57 -2.84
CA GLU A 44 11.94 -11.80 -3.62
C GLU A 44 11.18 -11.80 -4.96
N SER A 45 10.21 -10.89 -5.15
CA SER A 45 9.28 -10.97 -6.29
C SER A 45 9.22 -9.71 -7.15
N ASP A 46 10.07 -8.71 -6.88
CA ASP A 46 10.05 -7.37 -7.51
C ASP A 46 8.65 -6.69 -7.46
N GLN A 47 7.74 -7.18 -6.61
CA GLN A 47 6.40 -6.63 -6.45
C GLN A 47 6.40 -5.50 -5.44
N SER A 48 5.50 -4.53 -5.65
CA SER A 48 5.27 -3.44 -4.72
C SER A 48 3.78 -3.18 -4.55
N ILE A 49 3.44 -2.62 -3.39
CA ILE A 49 2.09 -2.19 -3.01
C ILE A 49 2.21 -0.74 -2.58
N ILE A 50 1.39 0.13 -3.16
CA ILE A 50 1.32 1.55 -2.81
C ILE A 50 -0.11 1.83 -2.39
N VAL A 51 -0.27 2.40 -1.21
CA VAL A 51 -1.56 2.91 -0.72
C VAL A 51 -1.44 4.42 -0.67
N GLU A 52 -2.34 5.12 -1.35
CA GLU A 52 -2.33 6.58 -1.45
C GLU A 52 -3.71 7.16 -1.11
N ILE A 53 -3.72 8.19 -0.26
CA ILE A 53 -4.91 8.99 0.01
C ILE A 53 -4.99 10.10 -1.04
N LEU A 54 -6.05 10.03 -1.86
CA LEU A 54 -6.37 11.00 -2.90
C LEU A 54 -7.60 11.83 -2.53
N GLU A 55 -7.75 12.99 -3.15
CA GLU A 55 -8.98 13.77 -3.11
C GLU A 55 -10.03 13.16 -4.06
N ARG A 56 -11.31 13.26 -3.69
CA ARG A 56 -12.41 12.78 -4.53
C ARG A 56 -12.53 13.65 -5.79
N VAL A 57 -12.67 13.02 -6.95
CA VAL A 57 -13.04 13.69 -8.20
C VAL A 57 -14.54 13.56 -8.43
N ASP A 58 -15.24 14.68 -8.57
CA ASP A 58 -16.71 14.68 -8.48
C ASP A 58 -17.42 14.14 -9.73
N GLU A 59 -16.83 14.30 -10.92
CA GLU A 59 -17.47 14.02 -12.21
C GLU A 59 -16.98 12.72 -12.87
N VAL A 60 -16.40 11.82 -12.09
CA VAL A 60 -15.88 10.54 -12.58
C VAL A 60 -16.65 9.42 -11.89
N SER A 61 -17.26 8.53 -12.69
CA SER A 61 -17.89 7.32 -12.15
C SER A 61 -16.81 6.34 -11.67
N ASP A 62 -17.16 5.44 -10.76
CA ASP A 62 -16.21 4.49 -10.17
C ASP A 62 -15.48 3.67 -11.25
N GLU A 63 -16.17 3.26 -12.31
CA GLU A 63 -15.57 2.52 -13.42
C GLU A 63 -14.59 3.35 -14.27
N ASN A 64 -14.69 4.67 -14.22
CA ASN A 64 -13.82 5.60 -14.92
C ASN A 64 -12.79 6.26 -13.98
N SER A 65 -12.81 5.92 -12.68
CA SER A 65 -11.84 6.40 -11.70
C SER A 65 -10.46 5.82 -12.00
N ILE A 66 -9.44 6.67 -11.95
CA ILE A 66 -8.03 6.31 -12.19
C ILE A 66 -7.17 6.66 -10.99
#